data_AF-A0A6B1YKZ0-F1
#
_entry.id   AF-A0A6B1YKZ0-F1
#
_cell.length_a   1.000
_cell.length_b   1.000
_cell.length_c   1.000
_cell.angle_alpha   90.00
_cell.angle_beta   90.00
_cell.angle_gamma   90.00
#
_symmetry.space_group_name_H-M   'P 1'
#
loop_
_entity.id
_entity.type
_entity.pdbx_description
1 polymer ?
#
loop_
_entity_poly.entity_id
_entity_poly.type
_entity_poly.pdbx_seq_one_letter_code
_entity_poly.pdbx_strand_id
1 'polypeptide(L)'
;MNEPRKRPTKTKKPPRKTPPTRLTIPQDVQDRSNQLFVESVDVNEFFGQRSLSKVVTALLEIALERADQFDSSKVTDKDSLKVELERILRGDKI
;
A
#
# COMPACT_ATOMS: atom_id res chain seq x y z
N MET A 1 -24.06 11.31 53.74
CA MET A 1 -24.35 10.71 52.41
C MET A 1 -23.44 11.39 51.40
N ASN A 2 -22.50 10.66 50.79
CA ASN A 2 -21.65 11.20 49.72
C ASN A 2 -22.07 10.56 48.39
N GLU A 3 -22.46 11.37 47.42
CA GLU A 3 -22.82 10.92 46.08
C GLU A 3 -21.61 10.31 45.35
N PRO A 4 -21.79 9.22 44.58
CA PRO A 4 -20.73 8.67 43.77
C PRO A 4 -20.48 9.54 42.52
N ARG A 5 -19.28 10.12 42.42
CA ARG A 5 -18.81 10.80 41.20
C ARG A 5 -18.79 9.82 40.02
N LYS A 6 -19.60 10.08 38.98
CA LYS A 6 -19.53 9.36 37.70
C LYS A 6 -18.16 9.57 37.07
N ARG A 7 -17.45 8.48 36.74
CA ARG A 7 -16.19 8.53 35.99
C ARG A 7 -16.48 9.04 34.57
N PRO A 8 -15.67 9.95 34.00
CA PRO A 8 -15.83 10.34 32.61
C PRO A 8 -15.52 9.14 31.71
N THR A 9 -16.44 8.81 30.82
CA THR A 9 -16.25 7.81 29.78
C THR A 9 -15.16 8.30 28.84
N LYS A 10 -14.04 7.56 28.77
CA LYS A 10 -12.98 7.80 27.79
C LYS A 10 -13.57 7.55 26.40
N THR A 11 -13.99 8.59 25.71
CA THR A 11 -14.26 8.53 24.27
C THR A 11 -12.94 8.19 23.58
N LYS A 12 -12.82 6.95 23.10
CA LYS A 12 -11.71 6.54 22.24
C LYS A 12 -11.68 7.49 21.05
N LYS A 13 -10.64 8.33 20.96
CA LYS A 13 -10.40 9.13 19.75
C LYS A 13 -10.35 8.16 18.55
N PRO A 14 -11.09 8.41 17.47
CA PRO A 14 -10.95 7.61 16.27
C PRO A 14 -9.50 7.72 15.80
N PRO A 15 -8.90 6.63 15.29
CA PRO A 15 -7.53 6.66 14.80
C PRO A 15 -7.41 7.78 13.76
N ARG A 16 -6.33 8.57 13.84
CA ARG A 16 -6.04 9.62 12.86
C ARG A 16 -5.98 8.96 11.49
N LYS A 17 -6.97 9.24 10.64
CA LYS A 17 -6.95 8.83 9.24
C LYS A 17 -5.88 9.67 8.55
N THR A 18 -4.81 9.04 8.07
CA THR A 18 -3.84 9.69 7.19
C THR A 18 -4.58 10.23 5.96
N PRO A 19 -4.38 11.49 5.57
CA PRO A 19 -5.05 12.03 4.39
C PRO A 19 -4.66 11.22 3.15
N PRO A 20 -5.60 10.95 2.23
CA PRO A 20 -5.30 10.22 1.01
C PRO A 20 -4.33 11.02 0.15
N THR A 21 -3.27 10.35 -0.33
CA THR A 21 -2.33 10.93 -1.30
C THR A 21 -2.85 10.64 -2.70
N ARG A 22 -2.92 11.67 -3.56
CA ARG A 22 -3.30 11.50 -4.96
C ARG A 22 -2.07 11.13 -5.79
N LEU A 23 -2.16 10.01 -6.50
CA LEU A 23 -1.17 9.60 -7.51
C LEU A 23 -1.77 9.81 -8.90
N THR A 24 -0.97 10.31 -9.83
CA THR A 24 -1.34 10.40 -11.24
C THR A 24 -0.74 9.20 -11.97
N ILE A 25 -1.58 8.39 -12.56
CA ILE A 25 -1.21 7.18 -13.31
C ILE A 25 -1.89 7.29 -14.69
N PRO A 26 -1.22 6.92 -15.79
CA PRO A 26 -1.86 6.82 -17.10
C PRO A 26 -3.12 5.94 -17.05
N GLN A 27 -4.19 6.35 -17.73
CA GLN A 27 -5.49 5.67 -17.66
C GLN A 27 -5.39 4.21 -18.12
N ASP A 28 -4.64 3.95 -19.19
CA ASP A 28 -4.41 2.60 -19.72
C ASP A 28 -3.73 1.68 -18.70
N VAL A 29 -2.76 2.22 -17.95
CA VAL A 29 -2.10 1.50 -16.86
C VAL A 29 -3.07 1.25 -15.71
N GLN A 30 -3.87 2.25 -15.33
CA GLN A 30 -4.86 2.11 -14.28
C GLN A 30 -5.92 1.04 -14.59
N ASP A 31 -6.48 1.07 -15.80
CA ASP A 31 -7.52 0.13 -16.24
C ASP A 31 -6.99 -1.30 -16.27
N ARG A 32 -5.79 -1.48 -16.85
CA ARG A 32 -5.14 -2.78 -16.91
C ARG A 32 -4.75 -3.30 -15.53
N SER A 33 -4.31 -2.42 -14.62
CA SER A 33 -4.04 -2.80 -13.23
C SER A 33 -5.31 -3.21 -12.49
N ASN A 34 -6.43 -2.51 -12.69
CA ASN A 34 -7.71 -2.90 -12.11
C ASN A 34 -8.13 -4.29 -12.60
N GLN A 35 -8.12 -4.51 -13.90
CA GLN A 35 -8.49 -5.80 -14.49
C GLN A 35 -7.63 -6.95 -13.95
N LEU A 36 -6.30 -6.77 -13.92
CA LEU A 36 -5.36 -7.85 -13.59
C LEU A 36 -5.19 -8.11 -12.10
N PHE A 37 -5.29 -7.09 -11.24
CA PHE A 37 -4.92 -7.19 -9.83
C PHE A 37 -6.07 -6.90 -8.85
N VAL A 38 -7.16 -6.31 -9.31
CA VAL A 38 -8.33 -6.05 -8.47
C VAL A 38 -9.47 -6.97 -8.87
N GLU A 39 -9.83 -7.00 -10.15
CA GLU A 39 -10.99 -7.74 -10.63
C GLU A 39 -10.79 -9.25 -10.66
N SER A 40 -9.55 -9.69 -10.83
CA SER A 40 -9.14 -11.09 -10.81
C SER A 40 -9.19 -11.76 -9.42
N VAL A 41 -9.25 -10.98 -8.35
CA VAL A 41 -9.28 -11.50 -6.97
C VAL A 41 -10.67 -12.06 -6.67
N ASP A 42 -10.75 -13.36 -6.31
CA ASP A 42 -12.01 -14.00 -5.93
C ASP A 42 -12.58 -13.34 -4.66
N VAL A 43 -13.77 -12.77 -4.81
CA VAL A 43 -14.50 -12.07 -3.74
C VAL A 43 -15.01 -13.01 -2.66
N ASN A 44 -15.15 -14.31 -2.96
CA ASN A 44 -15.61 -15.31 -2.01
C ASN A 44 -14.48 -15.77 -1.08
N GLU A 45 -13.23 -15.69 -1.56
CA GLU A 45 -12.04 -16.08 -0.80
C GLU A 45 -11.35 -14.87 -0.14
N PHE A 46 -11.48 -13.68 -0.70
CA PHE A 46 -10.81 -12.49 -0.20
C PHE A 46 -11.63 -11.75 0.87
N PHE A 47 -11.10 -11.69 2.10
CA PHE A 47 -11.74 -10.94 3.18
C PHE A 47 -11.47 -9.43 3.05
N GLY A 48 -12.52 -8.68 2.66
CA GLY A 48 -12.55 -7.21 2.68
C GLY A 48 -12.68 -6.57 1.30
N GLN A 49 -12.65 -5.23 1.25
CA GLN A 49 -12.78 -4.50 -0.03
C GLN A 49 -11.47 -4.58 -0.83
N ARG A 50 -11.55 -5.13 -2.04
CA ARG A 50 -10.49 -5.08 -3.07
C ARG A 50 -10.48 -3.70 -3.74
N SER A 51 -9.30 -3.11 -3.90
CA SER A 51 -9.15 -1.82 -4.57
C SER A 51 -7.73 -1.62 -5.07
N LEU A 52 -7.58 -0.80 -6.10
CA LEU A 52 -6.25 -0.41 -6.61
C LEU A 52 -5.38 0.22 -5.52
N SER A 53 -5.98 1.01 -4.62
CA SER A 53 -5.26 1.60 -3.50
C SER A 53 -4.62 0.53 -2.61
N LYS A 54 -5.32 -0.58 -2.32
CA LYS A 54 -4.74 -1.66 -1.52
C LYS A 54 -3.62 -2.39 -2.26
N VAL A 55 -3.79 -2.62 -3.56
CA VAL A 55 -2.75 -3.23 -4.40
C VAL A 55 -1.49 -2.35 -4.39
N VAL A 56 -1.64 -1.04 -4.62
CA VAL A 56 -0.51 -0.09 -4.60
C VAL A 56 0.15 -0.04 -3.22
N THR A 57 -0.64 -0.01 -2.14
CA THR A 57 -0.10 -0.03 -0.77
C THR A 57 0.71 -1.30 -0.51
N ALA A 58 0.18 -2.48 -0.83
CA ALA A 58 0.88 -3.74 -0.63
C ALA A 58 2.19 -3.84 -1.44
N LEU A 59 2.19 -3.36 -2.69
CA LEU A 59 3.40 -3.31 -3.51
C LEU A 59 4.47 -2.39 -2.89
N LEU A 60 4.06 -1.24 -2.34
CA LEU A 60 4.97 -0.33 -1.64
C LEU A 60 5.50 -0.94 -0.33
N GLU A 61 4.67 -1.64 0.43
CA GLU A 61 5.09 -2.34 1.66
C GLU A 61 6.15 -3.40 1.36
N ILE A 62 5.95 -4.24 0.33
CA ILE A 62 6.95 -5.23 -0.10
C ILE A 62 8.27 -4.56 -0.53
N ALA A 63 8.19 -3.43 -1.24
CA ALA A 63 9.38 -2.68 -1.61
C ALA A 63 10.12 -2.11 -0.38
N LEU A 64 9.38 -1.62 0.62
CA LEU A 64 9.94 -1.10 1.87
C LEU A 64 10.60 -2.20 2.71
N GLU A 65 10.04 -3.41 2.73
CA GLU A 65 10.63 -4.57 3.39
C GLU A 65 12.00 -4.96 2.83
N ARG A 66 12.31 -4.54 1.59
CA ARG A 66 13.56 -4.82 0.88
C ARG A 66 14.32 -3.55 0.50
N ALA A 67 14.02 -2.44 1.18
CA ALA A 67 14.61 -1.13 0.88
C ALA A 67 16.13 -1.12 1.08
N ASP A 68 16.65 -1.98 1.95
CA ASP A 68 18.09 -2.18 2.16
C ASP A 68 18.82 -2.69 0.91
N GLN A 69 18.09 -3.35 0.01
CA GLN A 69 18.64 -3.86 -1.25
C GLN A 69 18.57 -2.82 -2.38
N PHE A 70 17.81 -1.73 -2.24
CA PHE A 70 17.65 -0.74 -3.31
C PHE A 70 18.94 0.08 -3.51
N ASP A 71 19.49 0.02 -4.72
CA ASP A 71 20.71 0.73 -5.09
C ASP A 71 20.38 1.90 -6.02
N SER A 72 20.31 3.10 -5.44
CA SER A 72 20.03 4.33 -6.18
C SER A 72 21.11 4.68 -7.21
N SER A 73 22.33 4.16 -7.07
CA SER A 73 23.41 4.41 -8.04
C SER A 73 23.18 3.72 -9.38
N LYS A 74 22.31 2.69 -9.41
CA LYS A 74 21.91 1.97 -10.63
C LYS A 74 20.75 2.62 -11.37
N VAL A 75 20.18 3.71 -10.84
CA VAL A 75 19.01 4.38 -11.41
C VAL A 75 19.43 5.66 -12.14
N THR A 76 19.42 5.62 -13.47
CA THR A 76 19.76 6.75 -14.35
C THR A 76 18.56 7.34 -15.07
N ASP A 77 17.48 6.58 -15.18
CA ASP A 77 16.27 6.89 -15.94
C ASP A 77 15.08 6.06 -15.44
N LYS A 78 13.94 6.20 -16.11
CA LYS A 78 12.70 5.50 -15.77
C LYS A 78 12.82 3.98 -15.95
N ASP A 79 13.55 3.51 -16.95
CA ASP A 79 13.63 2.08 -17.27
C ASP A 79 14.57 1.37 -16.30
N SER A 80 15.72 1.97 -15.98
CA SER A 80 16.62 1.52 -14.91
C SER A 80 15.97 1.54 -13.54
N LEU A 81 15.15 2.57 -13.23
CA LEU A 81 14.31 2.56 -12.01
C LEU A 81 13.39 1.34 -11.97
N LYS A 82 12.71 1.04 -13.08
CA LYS A 82 11.80 -0.10 -13.17
C LYS A 82 12.55 -1.43 -12.98
N VAL A 83 13.72 -1.58 -13.60
CA VAL A 83 14.56 -2.78 -13.47
C VAL A 83 15.00 -3.00 -12.02
N GLU A 84 15.43 -1.93 -11.34
CA GLU A 84 15.88 -2.03 -9.96
C GLU A 84 14.71 -2.32 -8.99
N LEU A 85 13.55 -1.69 -9.20
CA LEU A 85 12.33 -2.01 -8.46
C LEU A 85 11.86 -3.45 -8.70
N GLU A 86 11.95 -3.94 -9.94
CA GLU A 86 11.62 -5.32 -10.27
C GLU A 86 12.55 -6.31 -9.57
N ARG A 87 13.86 -6.02 -9.53
CA ARG A 87 14.86 -6.84 -8.84
C ARG A 87 14.53 -6.98 -7.36
N ILE A 88 14.25 -5.87 -6.66
CA ILE A 88 13.89 -5.93 -5.24
C ILE A 88 12.54 -6.65 -5.06
N LEU A 89 11.57 -6.50 -5.95
CA LEU A 89 10.26 -7.15 -5.84
C LEU A 89 10.30 -8.66 -6.13
N ARG A 90 11.22 -9.14 -6.98
CA ARG A 90 11.46 -10.57 -7.21
C ARG A 90 12.16 -11.23 -6.03
N GLY A 91 12.94 -10.47 -5.25
CA GLY A 91 13.73 -11.00 -4.16
C GLY A 91 14.93 -11.82 -4.65
N ASP A 92 15.38 -11.57 -5.88
CA ASP A 92 16.58 -12.17 -6.45
C ASP A 92 17.79 -11.67 -5.65
N LYS A 93 18.31 -12.53 -4.77
CA LYS A 93 19.59 -12.30 -4.10
C LYS A 93 20.68 -12.37 -5.16
N ILE A 94 21.46 -11.30 -5.29
CA ILE A 94 22.74 -11.30 -6.01
C ILE A 94 23.71 -12.23 -5.28
#